data_AF-A0AA40P3U4-F1
#
_entry.id   AF-A0AA40P3U4-F1
#
_cell.length_a   1.000
_cell.length_b   1.000
_cell.length_c   1.000
_cell.angle_alpha   90.00
_cell.angle_beta   90.00
_cell.angle_gamma   90.00
#
_symmetry.space_group_name_H-M   'P 1'
#
loop_
_entity.id
_entity.type
_entity.pdbx_description
1 polymer ?
#
loop_
_entity_poly.entity_id
_entity_poly.type
_entity_poly.pdbx_seq_one_letter_code
_entity_poly.pdbx_strand_id
1 'polypeptide(L)'
;MVLVHYRHDDAHPAQLLGLILEQATETLRCPVSQFKAYGLDNRLSPYLGPVREDEQGLLQWIHVQELLSEPVRELLYPVPPIDLELLEDAP
;
A
#
# COMPACT_ATOMS: atom_id res chain seq x y z
N MET A 1 -5.96 11.26 -8.46
CA MET A 1 -5.97 9.79 -8.23
C MET A 1 -4.61 9.25 -8.59
N VAL A 2 -4.07 8.35 -7.77
CA VAL A 2 -2.79 7.67 -8.02
C VAL A 2 -3.05 6.16 -8.11
N LEU A 3 -2.39 5.47 -9.03
CA LEU A 3 -2.43 4.01 -9.14
C LEU A 3 -1.09 3.43 -8.70
N VAL A 4 -1.15 2.41 -7.84
CA VAL A 4 0.04 1.71 -7.35
C VAL A 4 -0.13 0.20 -7.54
N HIS A 5 1.00 -0.48 -7.73
CA HIS A 5 1.05 -1.94 -7.64
C HIS A 5 1.12 -2.33 -6.17
N TYR A 6 -0.01 -2.77 -5.64
CA TYR A 6 -0.16 -3.27 -4.28
C TYR A 6 0.18 -4.76 -4.23
N ARG A 7 1.19 -5.11 -3.43
CA ARG A 7 1.56 -6.50 -3.15
C ARG A 7 1.43 -6.75 -1.66
N HIS A 8 0.50 -7.61 -1.26
CA HIS A 8 0.31 -7.96 0.14
C HIS A 8 1.32 -9.01 0.61
N ASP A 9 1.55 -10.02 -0.21
CA ASP A 9 2.49 -11.11 0.04
C ASP A 9 3.22 -11.48 -1.25
N ASP A 10 4.26 -12.30 -1.13
CA ASP A 10 5.07 -12.74 -2.27
C ASP A 10 4.44 -13.91 -3.06
N ALA A 11 3.35 -14.49 -2.56
CA ALA A 11 2.67 -15.62 -3.20
C ALA A 11 1.69 -15.15 -4.29
N HIS A 12 1.16 -13.94 -4.17
CA HIS A 12 0.17 -13.40 -5.10
C HIS A 12 0.77 -12.35 -6.05
N PRO A 13 0.26 -12.25 -7.30
CA PRO A 13 0.64 -11.17 -8.20
C PRO A 13 0.25 -9.81 -7.61
N ALA A 14 1.03 -8.78 -7.95
CA ALA A 14 0.70 -7.42 -7.54
C ALA A 14 -0.63 -6.98 -8.19
N GLN A 15 -1.52 -6.40 -7.38
CA GLN A 15 -2.83 -5.93 -7.78
C GLN A 15 -2.82 -4.40 -7.91
N LEU A 16 -3.67 -3.83 -8.77
CA LEU A 16 -3.77 -2.37 -8.88
C LEU A 16 -4.63 -1.81 -7.75
N LEU A 17 -4.07 -0.88 -6.99
CA LEU A 17 -4.79 -0.13 -5.96
C LEU A 17 -4.88 1.34 -6.37
N GLY A 18 -6.10 1.88 -6.40
CA GLY A 18 -6.37 3.29 -6.61
C GLY A 18 -6.37 4.06 -5.29
N LEU A 19 -5.51 5.07 -5.17
CA LEU A 19 -5.44 5.98 -4.05
C LEU A 19 -6.07 7.32 -4.41
N ILE A 20 -7.04 7.74 -3.60
CA ILE A 20 -7.60 9.09 -3.65
C ILE A 20 -6.78 9.94 -2.68
N LEU A 21 -6.09 10.94 -3.22
CA LEU A 21 -5.25 11.85 -2.46
C LEU A 21 -5.88 13.24 -2.57
N GLU A 22 -5.96 13.95 -1.46
CA GLU A 22 -6.52 15.30 -1.39
C GLU A 22 -5.64 16.29 -2.18
N GLN A 23 -4.31 16.17 -2.07
CA GLN A 23 -3.35 17.05 -2.75
C GLN A 23 -2.15 16.25 -3.30
N ALA A 24 -2.25 15.81 -4.56
CA ALA A 24 -1.15 15.18 -5.30
C ALA A 24 -0.64 16.15 -6.39
N THR A 25 -0.10 17.28 -5.98
CA THR A 25 0.29 18.39 -6.88
C THR A 25 1.72 18.30 -7.37
N GLU A 26 2.62 17.67 -6.61
CA GLU A 26 4.05 17.67 -6.88
C GLU A 26 4.67 16.28 -6.74
N THR A 27 5.76 16.04 -7.47
CA THR A 27 6.58 14.83 -7.33
C THR A 27 7.99 15.25 -7.00
N LEU A 28 8.48 14.79 -5.85
CA LEU A 28 9.82 15.11 -5.37
C LEU A 28 10.72 13.87 -5.39
N ARG A 29 11.96 14.05 -5.83
CA ARG A 29 13.01 13.03 -5.68
C ARG A 29 13.83 13.35 -4.44
N CYS A 30 13.72 12.48 -3.43
CA CYS A 30 14.45 12.62 -2.17
C CYS A 30 15.45 11.48 -2.01
N PRO A 31 16.67 11.74 -1.54
CA PRO A 31 17.56 10.70 -1.03
C PRO A 31 16.93 10.00 0.19
N VAL A 32 17.00 8.67 0.22
CA VAL A 32 16.49 7.85 1.34
C VAL A 32 17.11 8.26 2.68
N SER A 33 18.37 8.69 2.67
CA SER A 33 19.09 9.12 3.88
C SER A 33 18.54 10.40 4.53
N GLN A 34 17.64 11.13 3.87
CA GLN A 34 16.99 12.31 4.45
C GLN A 34 15.79 11.93 5.35
N PHE A 35 15.34 10.68 5.30
CA PHE A 35 14.22 10.20 6.10
C PHE A 35 14.71 9.60 7.42
N LYS A 36 14.08 10.00 8.53
CA LYS A 36 14.38 9.52 9.88
C LYS A 36 13.19 8.74 10.41
N ALA A 37 13.45 7.66 11.16
CA ALA A 37 12.40 6.90 11.83
C ALA A 37 11.55 7.85 12.70
N TYR A 38 10.24 7.74 12.58
CA TYR A 38 9.33 8.51 13.42
C TYR A 38 9.45 7.99 14.86
N GLY A 39 9.81 8.87 15.80
CA GLY A 39 10.11 8.47 17.19
C GLY A 39 8.89 8.06 18.03
N LEU A 40 7.69 8.02 17.43
CA LEU A 40 6.46 7.60 18.09
C LEU A 40 6.02 6.26 17.48
N ASP A 41 5.90 5.25 18.34
CA ASP A 41 5.41 3.93 17.96
C ASP A 41 3.90 4.02 17.70
N ASN A 42 3.51 4.29 16.45
CA ASN A 42 2.12 4.49 16.08
C ASN A 42 1.49 3.16 15.64
N ARG A 43 1.21 2.30 16.62
CA ARG A 43 0.62 0.96 16.40
C ARG A 43 -0.73 0.98 15.66
N LEU A 44 -1.39 2.14 15.63
CA LEU A 44 -2.67 2.34 14.94
C LEU A 44 -2.51 2.69 13.46
N SER A 45 -1.29 2.96 12.99
CA SER A 45 -1.04 3.39 11.61
C SER A 45 0.28 2.78 11.09
N PRO A 46 0.34 1.44 10.92
CA PRO A 46 1.57 0.74 10.52
C PRO A 46 2.11 1.20 9.16
N TYR A 47 1.23 1.69 8.28
CA TYR A 47 1.61 2.24 6.97
C TYR A 47 2.41 3.54 7.04
N LEU A 48 2.50 4.19 8.20
CA LEU A 48 3.26 5.41 8.39
C LEU A 48 4.73 5.09 8.61
N GLY A 49 5.53 5.40 7.59
CA GLY A 49 6.96 5.22 7.60
C GLY A 49 7.73 6.42 8.15
N PRO A 50 9.05 6.47 7.87
CA PRO A 50 9.92 7.54 8.35
C PRO A 50 9.54 8.89 7.74
N VAL A 51 10.00 9.95 8.40
CA VAL A 51 9.67 11.33 8.06
C VAL A 51 10.91 12.11 7.63
N ARG A 52 10.70 13.10 6.76
CA ARG A 52 11.66 14.13 6.40
C ARG A 52 11.06 15.48 6.73
N GLU A 53 11.84 16.33 7.39
CA GLU A 53 11.49 17.73 7.62
C GLU A 53 12.23 18.60 6.61
N ASP A 54 11.52 19.53 5.98
CA ASP A 54 12.06 20.54 5.08
C ASP A 54 11.42 21.93 5.35
N GLU A 55 11.81 22.93 4.56
CA GLU A 55 11.32 24.32 4.71
C GLU A 55 9.80 24.46 4.47
N GLN A 56 9.18 23.51 3.79
CA GLN A 56 7.75 23.49 3.45
C GLN A 56 6.93 22.66 4.46
N GLY A 57 7.57 21.81 5.25
CA GLY A 57 6.96 21.10 6.36
C GLY A 57 7.46 19.67 6.52
N LEU A 58 6.56 18.80 6.99
CA LEU A 58 6.84 17.40 7.26
C LEU A 58 6.37 16.53 6.09
N LEU A 59 7.28 15.83 5.44
CA LEU A 59 6.99 14.79 4.47
C LEU A 59 7.09 13.42 5.13
N GLN A 60 6.01 12.66 5.07
CA GLN A 60 5.93 11.33 5.65
C GLN A 60 5.88 10.25 4.56
N TRP A 61 6.75 9.25 4.68
CA TRP A 61 6.71 8.09 3.79
C TRP A 61 5.51 7.21 4.13
N ILE A 62 4.80 6.75 3.09
CA ILE A 62 3.73 5.76 3.20
C ILE A 62 4.19 4.40 2.67
N HIS A 63 4.05 3.35 3.49
CA HIS A 63 4.23 1.96 3.09
C HIS A 63 2.93 1.41 2.49
N VAL A 64 2.89 1.32 1.16
CA VAL A 64 1.68 0.93 0.41
C VAL A 64 1.17 -0.46 0.82
N GLN A 65 2.08 -1.38 1.13
CA GLN A 65 1.75 -2.75 1.54
C GLN A 65 1.01 -2.84 2.89
N GLU A 66 1.12 -1.82 3.73
CA GLU A 66 0.53 -1.76 5.08
C GLU A 66 -0.74 -0.90 5.12
N LEU A 67 -1.15 -0.31 3.98
CA LEU A 67 -2.33 0.56 3.90
C LEU A 67 -3.64 -0.17 4.17
N LEU A 68 -3.72 -1.46 3.81
CA LEU A 68 -4.95 -2.23 3.89
C LEU A 68 -4.87 -3.26 5.03
N SER A 69 -5.76 -3.10 6.01
CA SER A 69 -6.05 -4.19 6.95
C SER A 69 -6.63 -5.39 6.20
N GLU A 70 -6.45 -6.58 6.75
CA GLU A 70 -6.94 -7.83 6.17
C GLU A 70 -8.43 -7.78 5.76
N PRO A 71 -9.40 -7.30 6.58
CA PRO A 71 -10.80 -7.27 6.18
C PRO A 71 -11.09 -6.35 4.98
N VAL A 72 -10.34 -5.24 4.85
CA VAL A 72 -10.50 -4.30 3.73
C VAL A 72 -9.93 -4.91 2.47
N ARG A 73 -8.83 -5.65 2.59
CA ARG A 73 -8.19 -6.33 1.48
C ARG A 73 -9.07 -7.43 0.90
N GLU A 74 -9.70 -8.24 1.76
CA GLU A 74 -10.65 -9.27 1.34
C GLU A 74 -11.85 -8.67 0.59
N LEU A 75 -12.31 -7.49 1.00
CA LEU A 75 -13.40 -6.78 0.34
C LEU A 75 -12.98 -6.25 -1.05
N LEU A 76 -11.77 -5.70 -1.17
CA LEU A 76 -11.28 -5.12 -2.42
C LEU A 76 -10.79 -6.19 -3.42
N TYR A 77 -10.27 -7.31 -2.92
CA TYR A 77 -9.66 -8.37 -3.70
C TYR A 77 -10.20 -9.74 -3.26
N PRO A 78 -11.50 -10.01 -3.48
CA PRO A 78 -12.08 -11.29 -3.11
C PRO A 78 -11.44 -12.40 -3.94
N VAL A 79 -11.11 -13.52 -3.28
CA VAL A 79 -10.74 -14.74 -4.00
C VAL A 79 -11.98 -15.20 -4.76
N PRO A 80 -11.95 -15.25 -6.11
CA PRO A 80 -13.09 -15.78 -6.85
C PRO A 80 -13.35 -17.21 -6.38
N PRO A 81 -14.62 -17.60 -6.19
CA PRO A 81 -14.95 -18.97 -5.82
C PRO A 81 -14.30 -19.93 -6.81
N ILE A 82 -13.72 -21.02 -6.30
CA ILE A 82 -13.18 -22.08 -7.15
C ILE A 82 -14.32 -22.57 -8.02
N ASP A 83 -14.18 -22.39 -9.32
CA ASP A 83 -15.14 -22.88 -10.28
C ASP A 83 -14.96 -24.39 -10.41
N LEU A 84 -15.80 -25.15 -9.70
CA LEU A 84 -15.74 -26.61 -9.64
C LEU A 84 -16.04 -27.25 -11.01
N GLU A 85 -16.72 -26.54 -11.92
CA GLU A 85 -16.97 -27.01 -13.29
C GLU A 85 -15.68 -27.07 -14.12
N LEU A 86 -14.67 -26.24 -13.82
CA LEU A 86 -13.34 -26.31 -14.45
C LEU A 86 -12.48 -27.48 -13.93
N LEU A 87 -12.82 -28.05 -12.78
CA LEU A 87 -12.13 -29.23 -12.22
C LEU A 87 -12.70 -30.56 -12.74
N GLU A 88 -13.98 -30.59 -13.14
CA GLU A 88 -14.64 -31.81 -13.63
C GLU A 88 -14.20 -32.22 -15.04
N ASP A 89 -13.58 -31.31 -15.81
CA ASP A 89 -13.05 -31.57 -17.17
C ASP A 89 -11.57 -32.03 -17.19
N ALA A 90 -10.97 -32.31 -16.02
CA ALA A 90 -9.64 -32.92 -15.94
C ALA A 90 -9.74 -34.45 -16.08
N PRO A 91 -9.03 -35.08 -17.05
CA PRO A 91 -9.14 -36.51 -17.37
C PRO A 91 -8.59 -37.46 -16.29
#